data_AF-A0A925KBK4-F1
#
_entry.id   AF-A0A925KBK4-F1
#
_cell.length_a   1.000
_cell.length_b   1.000
_cell.length_c   1.000
_cell.angle_alpha   90.00
_cell.angle_beta   90.00
_cell.angle_gamma   90.00
#
_symmetry.space_group_name_H-M   'P 1'
#
loop_
_entity.id
_entity.type
_entity.pdbx_description
1 polymer ?
#
loop_
_entity_poly.entity_id
_entity_poly.type
_entity_poly.pdbx_seq_one_letter_code
_entity_poly.pdbx_strand_id
1 'polypeptide(L)'
;MLLARLAAQQAAISAKDEHIARRDSEIKFKNAKIERITLELARLKAWKFGARTEAISAEQRQLFEDTLAEDEADLQAQLDALQTEADQPDTPKADSRKAPSSPPEAARAPSACGAPPRAREHHLPHAGLRAGHGARGRRRQ
;
A
#
# COMPACT_ATOMS: atom_id res chain seq x y z
N MET A 1 -14.90 -37.30 -48.69
CA MET A 1 -15.39 -37.40 -47.29
C MET A 1 -14.27 -37.46 -46.26
N LEU A 2 -13.29 -38.36 -46.36
CA LEU A 2 -12.22 -38.52 -45.36
C LEU A 2 -11.26 -37.32 -45.26
N LEU A 3 -10.80 -36.76 -46.38
CA LEU A 3 -9.92 -35.58 -46.40
C LEU A 3 -10.56 -34.34 -45.75
N ALA A 4 -11.85 -34.09 -46.01
CA ALA A 4 -12.59 -33.00 -45.38
C ALA A 4 -12.69 -33.18 -43.86
N ARG A 5 -12.88 -34.41 -43.39
CA ARG A 5 -12.91 -34.73 -41.95
C ARG A 5 -11.53 -34.54 -41.29
N LEU A 6 -10.44 -34.82 -41.99
CA LEU A 6 -9.08 -34.56 -41.49
C LEU A 6 -8.80 -33.05 -41.42
N ALA A 7 -9.16 -32.30 -42.46
CA ALA A 7 -9.03 -30.85 -42.47
C ALA A 7 -9.83 -30.17 -41.35
N ALA A 8 -11.07 -30.61 -41.12
CA ALA A 8 -11.91 -30.11 -40.03
C ALA A 8 -11.32 -30.43 -38.64
N GLN A 9 -10.77 -31.64 -38.46
CA GLN A 9 -10.08 -31.99 -37.21
C GLN A 9 -8.82 -31.15 -36.99
N GLN A 10 -8.01 -30.94 -38.03
CA GLN A 10 -6.82 -30.11 -37.92
C GLN A 10 -7.15 -28.66 -37.53
N ALA A 11 -8.19 -28.08 -38.14
CA ALA A 11 -8.67 -26.75 -37.78
C ALA A 11 -9.16 -26.68 -36.32
N ALA A 12 -9.86 -27.70 -35.84
CA ALA A 12 -10.32 -27.77 -34.45
C ALA A 12 -9.16 -27.91 -33.45
N ILE A 13 -8.11 -28.64 -33.81
CA ILE A 13 -6.89 -28.76 -32.99
C ILE A 13 -6.19 -27.40 -32.94
N SER A 14 -5.94 -26.77 -34.09
CA SER A 14 -5.29 -25.44 -34.12
C SER A 14 -6.06 -24.38 -33.34
N ALA A 15 -7.39 -24.38 -33.42
CA ALA A 15 -8.22 -23.47 -32.63
C ALA A 15 -8.10 -23.72 -31.11
N LYS A 16 -7.99 -24.99 -30.69
CA LYS A 16 -7.74 -25.35 -29.29
C LYS A 16 -6.33 -24.94 -28.85
N ASP A 17 -5.33 -25.14 -29.70
CA ASP A 17 -3.95 -24.77 -29.40
C ASP A 17 -3.81 -23.25 -29.21
N GLU A 18 -4.46 -22.45 -30.06
CA GLU A 18 -4.52 -20.99 -29.87
C GLU A 18 -5.21 -20.60 -28.56
N HIS A 19 -6.30 -21.27 -28.20
CA HIS A 19 -6.99 -21.03 -26.95
C HIS A 19 -6.11 -21.37 -25.73
N ILE A 20 -5.42 -22.52 -25.78
CA ILE A 20 -4.47 -22.93 -24.74
C ILE A 20 -3.34 -21.91 -24.63
N ALA A 21 -2.72 -21.50 -25.73
CA ALA A 21 -1.63 -20.54 -25.73
C ALA A 21 -2.03 -19.19 -25.11
N ARG A 22 -3.25 -18.71 -25.38
CA ARG A 22 -3.79 -17.49 -24.75
C ARG A 22 -3.92 -17.66 -23.24
N ARG A 23 -4.54 -18.75 -22.78
CA ARG A 23 -4.67 -19.01 -21.33
C ARG A 23 -3.32 -19.19 -20.64
N ASP A 24 -2.37 -19.86 -21.27
CA ASP A 24 -1.02 -20.03 -20.72
C ASP A 24 -0.31 -18.67 -20.54
N SER A 25 -0.52 -17.73 -21.46
CA SER A 25 0.01 -16.38 -21.33
C SER A 25 -0.63 -15.61 -20.16
N GLU A 26 -1.95 -15.79 -19.97
CA GLU A 26 -2.68 -15.16 -18.86
C GLU A 26 -2.25 -15.74 -17.51
N ILE A 27 -2.11 -17.07 -17.41
CA ILE A 27 -1.62 -17.76 -16.23
C ILE A 27 -0.22 -17.26 -15.86
N LYS A 28 0.70 -17.18 -16.84
CA LYS A 28 2.05 -16.64 -16.62
C LYS A 28 2.02 -15.20 -16.10
N PHE A 29 1.15 -14.36 -16.65
CA PHE A 29 0.99 -12.98 -16.19
C PHE A 29 0.47 -12.91 -14.74
N LYS A 30 -0.57 -13.69 -14.41
CA LYS A 30 -1.12 -13.77 -13.05
C LYS A 30 -0.08 -14.28 -12.05
N ASN A 31 0.66 -15.33 -12.40
CA ASN A 31 1.73 -15.88 -11.55
C ASN A 31 2.82 -14.84 -11.29
N ALA A 32 3.29 -14.14 -12.33
CA ALA A 32 4.29 -13.07 -12.17
C ALA A 32 3.80 -11.94 -11.24
N LYS A 33 2.49 -11.60 -11.31
CA LYS A 33 1.89 -10.61 -10.40
C LYS A 33 1.83 -11.10 -8.95
N ILE A 34 1.47 -12.38 -8.74
CA ILE A 34 1.47 -13.02 -7.41
C ILE A 34 2.88 -13.02 -6.82
N GLU A 35 3.88 -13.44 -7.59
CA GLU A 35 5.28 -13.46 -7.16
C GLU A 35 5.77 -12.06 -6.76
N ARG A 36 5.44 -11.04 -7.56
CA ARG A 36 5.77 -9.65 -7.25
C ARG A 36 5.17 -9.20 -5.92
N ILE A 37 3.86 -9.38 -5.73
CA ILE A 37 3.17 -8.95 -4.49
C ILE A 37 3.75 -9.73 -3.28
N THR A 38 4.05 -11.01 -3.47
CA THR A 38 4.66 -11.84 -2.42
C THR A 38 6.04 -11.31 -1.99
N LEU A 39 6.87 -10.89 -2.95
CA LEU A 39 8.17 -10.28 -2.66
C LEU A 39 8.01 -8.93 -1.94
N GLU A 40 7.06 -8.10 -2.36
CA GLU A 40 6.76 -6.81 -1.72
C GLU A 40 6.33 -7.01 -0.26
N LEU A 41 5.45 -7.98 0.03
CA LEU A 41 5.07 -8.35 1.40
C LEU A 41 6.26 -8.85 2.23
N ALA A 42 7.15 -9.67 1.64
CA ALA A 42 8.36 -10.13 2.32
C ALA A 42 9.30 -8.97 2.67
N ARG A 43 9.43 -7.98 1.78
CA ARG A 43 10.22 -6.76 2.02
C ARG A 43 9.63 -5.91 3.15
N LEU A 44 8.31 -5.69 3.17
CA LEU A 44 7.64 -4.96 4.24
C LEU A 44 7.85 -5.65 5.59
N LYS A 45 7.74 -6.98 5.65
CA LYS A 45 8.04 -7.76 6.86
C LYS A 45 9.50 -7.59 7.31
N ALA A 46 10.46 -7.67 6.39
CA ALA A 46 11.86 -7.46 6.70
C ALA A 46 12.12 -6.05 7.26
N TRP A 47 11.46 -5.03 6.72
CA TRP A 47 11.55 -3.65 7.23
C TRP A 47 10.90 -3.47 8.60
N LYS A 48 9.69 -3.99 8.81
CA LYS A 48 8.97 -3.94 10.09
C LYS A 48 9.77 -4.53 11.24
N PHE A 49 10.42 -5.68 11.00
CA PHE A 49 11.24 -6.32 12.03
C PHE A 49 12.69 -5.82 12.07
N GLY A 50 13.22 -5.33 10.95
CA GLY A 50 14.58 -4.77 10.84
C GLY A 50 14.72 -3.37 11.41
N ALA A 51 13.70 -2.51 11.29
CA ALA A 51 13.68 -1.13 11.79
C ALA A 51 13.64 -1.02 13.32
N ARG A 52 13.52 -2.14 14.04
CA ARG A 52 13.56 -2.18 15.52
C ARG A 52 14.92 -1.82 16.11
N THR A 53 15.96 -1.69 15.29
CA THR A 53 17.37 -1.53 15.73
C THR A 53 17.85 -0.08 15.83
N GLU A 54 17.10 0.93 15.35
CA GLU A 54 17.51 2.34 15.46
C GLU A 54 16.74 3.12 16.53
N ALA A 55 17.41 4.12 17.11
CA ALA A 55 16.92 4.96 18.21
C ALA A 55 15.82 5.94 17.74
N ILE A 56 14.66 5.41 17.39
CA ILE A 56 13.46 6.17 17.04
C ILE A 56 12.52 6.28 18.25
N SER A 57 11.84 7.42 18.41
CA SER A 57 10.88 7.58 19.50
C SER A 57 9.66 6.67 19.31
N ALA A 58 8.98 6.31 20.41
CA ALA A 58 7.84 5.39 20.37
C ALA A 58 6.68 5.92 19.50
N GLU A 59 6.40 7.23 19.55
CA GLU A 59 5.35 7.87 18.77
C GLU A 59 5.67 7.86 17.26
N GLN A 60 6.92 8.16 16.89
CA GLN A 60 7.36 8.07 15.50
C GLN A 60 7.29 6.63 15.00
N ARG A 61 7.70 5.65 15.82
CA ARG A 61 7.59 4.23 15.49
C ARG A 61 6.15 3.83 15.22
N GLN A 62 5.22 4.26 16.08
CA GLN A 62 3.81 3.94 15.90
C GLN A 62 3.28 4.47 14.57
N LEU A 63 3.60 5.72 14.21
CA LEU A 63 3.20 6.27 12.91
C LEU A 63 3.73 5.45 11.72
N PHE A 64 4.98 4.99 11.79
CA PHE A 64 5.55 4.11 10.76
C PHE A 64 4.87 2.74 10.71
N GLU A 65 4.59 2.12 11.86
CA GLU A 65 3.90 0.83 11.93
C GLU A 65 2.47 0.91 11.40
N ASP A 66 1.77 2.02 11.67
CA ASP A 66 0.41 2.26 11.17
C ASP A 66 0.40 2.37 9.63
N THR A 67 1.31 3.16 9.04
CA THR A 67 1.45 3.25 7.58
C THR A 67 1.87 1.90 6.96
N LEU A 68 2.81 1.19 7.58
CA LEU A 68 3.23 -0.13 7.10
C LEU A 68 2.10 -1.16 7.16
N ALA A 69 1.23 -1.08 8.16
CA ALA A 69 0.08 -1.96 8.28
C ALA A 69 -0.97 -1.70 7.20
N GLU A 70 -1.18 -0.44 6.82
CA GLU A 70 -2.05 -0.05 5.70
C GLU A 70 -1.51 -0.64 4.37
N ASP A 71 -0.23 -0.41 4.07
CA ASP A 71 0.42 -0.95 2.87
C ASP A 71 0.39 -2.49 2.83
N GLU A 72 0.65 -3.15 3.98
CA GLU A 72 0.60 -4.62 4.11
C GLU A 72 -0.82 -5.15 3.84
N ALA A 73 -1.85 -4.48 4.37
CA ALA A 73 -3.25 -4.89 4.17
C ALA A 73 -3.68 -4.75 2.71
N ASP A 74 -3.30 -3.67 2.03
CA ASP A 74 -3.62 -3.44 0.62
C ASP A 74 -2.99 -4.48 -0.31
N LEU A 75 -1.72 -4.84 -0.06
CA LEU A 75 -1.04 -5.89 -0.82
C LEU A 75 -1.63 -7.28 -0.54
N GLN A 76 -1.98 -7.57 0.71
CA GLN A 76 -2.63 -8.83 1.07
C GLN A 76 -4.00 -8.97 0.39
N ALA A 77 -4.82 -7.91 0.39
CA ALA A 77 -6.11 -7.91 -0.29
C ALA A 77 -5.98 -8.17 -1.81
N GLN A 78 -4.94 -7.59 -2.44
CA GLN A 78 -4.66 -7.85 -3.86
C GLN A 78 -4.20 -9.29 -4.12
N LEU A 79 -3.39 -9.86 -3.24
CA LEU A 79 -2.96 -11.25 -3.32
C LEU A 79 -4.16 -12.20 -3.21
N ASP A 80 -5.03 -11.98 -2.22
CA ASP A 80 -6.20 -12.81 -1.96
C ASP A 80 -7.19 -12.75 -3.15
N ALA A 81 -7.37 -11.56 -3.74
CA ALA A 81 -8.19 -11.39 -4.95
C ALA A 81 -7.63 -12.20 -6.13
N LEU A 82 -6.32 -12.14 -6.38
CA LEU A 82 -5.68 -12.89 -7.46
C LEU A 82 -5.72 -14.41 -7.24
N GLN A 83 -5.58 -14.86 -6.00
CA GLN A 83 -5.70 -16.29 -5.65
C GLN A 83 -7.14 -16.79 -5.85
N THR A 84 -8.13 -15.99 -5.46
CA THR A 84 -9.55 -16.30 -5.69
C THR A 84 -9.90 -16.33 -7.18
N GLU A 85 -9.26 -15.49 -8.00
CA GLU A 85 -9.40 -15.54 -9.46
C GLU A 85 -8.68 -16.75 -10.09
N ALA A 86 -7.61 -17.25 -9.46
CA ALA A 86 -6.89 -18.43 -9.93
C ALA A 86 -7.63 -19.76 -9.62
N ASP A 87 -8.35 -19.82 -8.49
CA ASP A 87 -9.11 -21.01 -8.08
C ASP A 87 -10.48 -21.15 -8.75
N GLN A 88 -10.96 -20.12 -9.45
CA GLN A 88 -12.22 -20.22 -10.20
C GLN A 88 -12.02 -21.02 -11.49
N PRO A 89 -12.81 -22.08 -11.73
CA PRO A 89 -12.77 -22.77 -13.02
C PRO A 89 -13.18 -21.79 -14.12
N ASP A 90 -12.47 -21.82 -15.25
CA ASP A 90 -12.74 -21.06 -16.48
C ASP A 90 -14.14 -21.37 -17.02
N THR A 91 -15.19 -20.83 -16.39
CA THR A 91 -16.50 -20.73 -17.01
C THR A 91 -16.40 -19.64 -18.07
N PRO A 92 -16.82 -19.87 -19.32
CA PRO A 92 -16.78 -18.85 -20.35
C PRO A 92 -17.66 -17.67 -19.90
N LYS A 93 -17.01 -16.62 -19.40
CA LYS A 93 -17.67 -15.43 -18.88
C LYS A 93 -18.22 -14.69 -20.10
N ALA A 94 -19.54 -14.78 -20.29
CA ALA A 94 -20.24 -13.98 -21.27
C ALA A 94 -19.90 -12.50 -21.04
N ASP A 95 -19.40 -11.88 -22.09
CA ASP A 95 -18.82 -10.55 -22.13
C ASP A 95 -19.91 -9.48 -21.91
N SER A 96 -20.33 -9.28 -20.66
CA SER A 96 -21.17 -8.14 -20.28
C SER A 96 -20.26 -6.93 -20.09
N ARG A 97 -20.01 -6.21 -21.18
CA ARG A 97 -19.46 -4.84 -21.17
C ARG A 97 -20.27 -3.98 -20.21
N LYS A 98 -19.75 -3.71 -19.01
CA LYS A 98 -20.17 -2.56 -18.21
C LYS A 98 -19.33 -1.37 -18.62
N ALA A 99 -19.99 -0.43 -19.29
CA ALA A 99 -19.48 0.90 -19.59
C ALA A 99 -19.05 1.64 -18.31
N PRO A 100 -18.08 2.57 -18.39
CA PRO A 100 -17.62 3.32 -17.24
C PRO A 100 -18.71 4.29 -16.76
N SER A 101 -19.12 4.17 -15.50
CA SER A 101 -19.97 5.16 -14.84
C SER A 101 -19.10 6.38 -14.50
N SER A 102 -19.34 7.49 -15.20
CA SER A 102 -18.80 8.80 -14.84
C SER A 102 -19.27 9.22 -13.43
N PRO A 103 -18.46 9.95 -12.65
CA PRO A 103 -18.90 10.53 -11.37
C PRO A 103 -19.75 11.79 -11.62
N PRO A 104 -20.80 12.07 -10.82
CA PRO A 104 -21.53 13.31 -10.93
C PRO A 104 -20.77 14.44 -10.21
N GLU A 105 -20.37 15.44 -10.98
CA GLU A 105 -19.90 16.75 -10.51
C GLU A 105 -21.06 17.76 -10.56
N ALA A 106 -21.39 18.35 -9.40
CA ALA A 106 -22.01 19.68 -9.15
C ALA A 106 -22.76 19.61 -7.79
N ALA A 107 -22.62 20.53 -6.82
CA ALA A 107 -22.40 21.97 -6.94
C ALA A 107 -21.79 22.61 -5.65
N ARG A 108 -20.77 23.45 -5.86
CA ARG A 108 -20.50 24.81 -5.31
C ARG A 108 -20.88 25.20 -3.85
N ALA A 109 -19.84 25.38 -3.00
CA ALA A 109 -19.31 26.57 -2.25
C ALA A 109 -20.26 27.62 -1.57
N PRO A 110 -19.80 28.54 -0.67
CA PRO A 110 -18.51 28.65 0.06
C PRO A 110 -18.67 28.83 1.60
N SER A 111 -17.62 28.58 2.40
CA SER A 111 -17.45 29.31 3.67
C SER A 111 -15.98 29.57 3.96
N ALA A 112 -15.68 30.85 4.06
CA ALA A 112 -14.42 31.38 4.53
C ALA A 112 -14.27 31.23 6.05
N CYS A 113 -13.05 31.55 6.50
CA CYS A 113 -12.63 31.90 7.85
C CYS A 113 -12.33 30.76 8.84
N GLY A 114 -11.05 30.71 9.26
CA GLY A 114 -10.68 30.19 10.58
C GLY A 114 -9.34 29.47 10.69
N ALA A 115 -8.24 29.99 10.13
CA ALA A 115 -6.92 29.56 10.59
C ALA A 115 -6.69 30.07 12.03
N PRO A 116 -6.28 29.23 13.00
CA PRO A 116 -5.87 29.74 14.30
C PRO A 116 -4.53 30.48 14.16
N PRO A 117 -4.35 31.65 14.80
CA PRO A 117 -3.10 32.39 14.71
C PRO A 117 -1.96 31.60 15.39
N ARG A 118 -0.86 31.37 14.65
CA ARG A 118 0.41 30.94 15.24
C ARG A 118 0.91 32.05 16.17
N ALA A 119 1.02 31.76 17.46
CA ALA A 119 1.67 32.66 18.41
C ALA A 119 3.14 32.86 17.98
N ARG A 120 3.52 34.12 17.74
CA ARG A 120 4.92 34.53 17.59
C ARG A 120 5.54 34.59 18.98
N GLU A 121 6.31 33.59 19.36
CA GLU A 121 7.21 33.71 20.50
C GLU A 121 8.41 34.57 20.10
N HIS A 122 8.30 35.87 20.36
CA HIS A 122 9.44 36.76 20.40
C HIS A 122 10.13 36.61 21.76
N HIS A 123 11.17 35.80 21.84
CA HIS A 123 12.14 35.88 22.94
C HIS A 123 13.57 36.03 22.39
N LEU A 124 14.06 37.26 22.44
CA LEU A 124 15.48 37.61 22.40
C LEU A 124 15.96 37.85 23.85
N PRO A 125 17.27 37.72 24.10
CA PRO A 125 17.81 37.26 25.37
C PRO A 125 18.03 38.39 26.36
N HIS A 126 17.87 38.12 27.65
CA HIS A 126 18.42 38.98 28.70
C HIS A 126 19.42 38.20 29.54
N ALA A 127 20.70 38.47 29.26
CA ALA A 127 21.80 38.19 30.17
C ALA A 127 21.61 39.00 31.46
N GLY A 128 22.01 38.42 32.60
CA GLY A 128 21.94 39.10 33.89
C GLY A 128 22.58 38.29 35.00
N LEU A 129 23.91 38.31 35.06
CA LEU A 129 24.65 37.90 36.25
C LEU A 129 24.11 38.63 37.49
N ARG A 130 24.01 37.93 38.62
CA ARG A 130 24.55 38.43 39.90
C ARG A 130 24.73 37.31 40.92
N ALA A 131 25.99 37.14 41.30
CA ALA A 131 26.43 36.37 42.44
C ALA A 131 25.93 37.00 43.76
N GLY A 132 25.56 36.14 44.70
CA GLY A 132 25.26 36.51 46.09
C GLY A 132 25.77 35.44 47.04
N HIS A 133 27.03 35.58 47.46
CA HIS A 133 27.61 34.87 48.60
C HIS A 133 26.90 35.26 49.90
N GLY A 134 26.59 34.27 50.74
CA GLY A 134 26.05 34.49 52.08
C GLY A 134 26.41 33.36 53.06
N ALA A 135 27.59 33.49 53.68
CA ALA A 135 27.97 33.11 55.06
C ALA A 135 27.14 31.99 55.76
N ARG A 136 27.67 30.78 55.91
CA ARG A 136 28.44 30.28 57.08
C ARG A 136 28.06 30.91 58.45
N GLY A 137 27.08 30.34 59.13
CA GLY A 137 26.93 30.43 60.59
C GLY A 137 27.63 29.25 61.28
N ARG A 138 28.57 29.55 62.19
CA ARG A 138 29.21 28.58 63.10
C ARG A 138 28.64 28.74 64.51
N ARG A 139 28.86 27.69 65.32
CA ARG A 139 28.90 27.59 66.80
C ARG A 139 27.53 27.44 67.49
N ARG A 140 27.27 26.28 68.10
CA ARG A 140 27.68 25.83 69.46
C ARG A 140 27.08 26.72 70.54
N GLN A 141 26.09 26.20 71.26
CA GLN A 141 26.23 25.75 72.64
C GLN A 141 25.39 24.50 72.83
#